data_AF-A0A937K0K3-F1
#
_entry.id   AF-A0A937K0K3-F1
#
_cell.length_a   1.000
_cell.length_b   1.000
_cell.length_c   1.000
_cell.angle_alpha   90.00
_cell.angle_beta   90.00
_cell.angle_gamma   90.00
#
_symmetry.space_group_name_H-M   'P 1'
#
loop_
_entity.id
_entity.type
_entity.pdbx_description
1 polymer ?
#
loop_
_entity_poly.entity_id
_entity_poly.type
_entity_poly.pdbx_seq_one_letter_code
_entity_poly.pdbx_strand_id
1 'polypeptide(L)'
;MDIKRLLSYGYLFKELPPCFTSVSFGENYERITGLNFETNKCIEFSIPKGQYSRRLLSLPHPSNYIQLSRHLCETRNWSILKRHYSKSRFSHSQVIENEKAGQYVLSKSNRAIKTNYDRLDNSKEKIIIDSFDMLYELQLDISKFYPSIYSHSFVWALLGKDRAKQLWRLKKSKTTEPDFPIYDFGDKLDNYTRYAQDNQSVGIPIGPDTSHILSEIIAVYLDDLLESEFPKVKAFRYFDDYNIYLETEEMAQKVLKYLQQVLADLQLSINESKLKVQKFPFAFQNQWIKEIHDVSFTKLNTSNIKQYFSVLFGLAKQNPEKSGTIFSYALRTFEKRSTEIDEKRWLVFESLLLKSILIEPSILEIASRIFETYRRFVSTDKLETTLRRLLEYHSDFNHHYETLWALWIYKQFKLELSSSFVEKLIDSADNFSILMLLDLNNHGYIADDGLTSDQLEEIKDLIELEGPTDWLLYYEAVEVKKWIAAAKRPGYESLSVAGITFFDSNAAIKTFDIPRNE
;
A
#
# COMPACT_ATOMS: atom_id res chain seq x y z
N MET A 1 2.21 12.66 16.88
CA MET A 1 1.98 11.30 16.36
C MET A 1 2.06 10.34 17.51
N ASP A 2 1.01 9.55 17.66
CA ASP A 2 1.01 8.41 18.58
C ASP A 2 1.81 7.25 17.97
N ILE A 3 2.95 6.92 18.58
CA ILE A 3 3.81 5.82 18.11
C ILE A 3 3.08 4.47 18.16
N LYS A 4 2.28 4.22 19.20
CA LYS A 4 1.52 2.97 19.32
C LYS A 4 0.64 2.78 18.09
N ARG A 5 -0.05 3.85 17.67
CA ARG A 5 -0.88 3.82 16.45
C ARG A 5 -0.05 3.56 15.19
N LEU A 6 1.09 4.21 15.03
CA LEU A 6 1.96 4.05 13.87
C LEU A 6 2.53 2.62 13.74
N LEU A 7 2.83 1.97 14.87
CA LEU A 7 3.26 0.58 14.91
C LEU A 7 2.10 -0.40 14.68
N SER A 8 0.92 -0.13 15.28
CA SER A 8 -0.26 -1.00 15.16
C SER A 8 -0.89 -1.00 13.77
N TYR A 9 -0.87 0.14 13.08
CA TYR A 9 -1.68 0.36 11.87
C TYR A 9 -0.92 0.98 10.69
N GLY A 10 0.34 1.36 10.89
CA GLY A 10 1.18 1.93 9.84
C GLY A 10 2.28 1.01 9.33
N TYR A 11 2.56 -0.10 10.02
CA TYR A 11 3.70 -0.96 9.71
C TYR A 11 3.46 -1.84 8.49
N LEU A 12 2.43 -2.69 8.53
CA LEU A 12 2.07 -3.57 7.43
C LEU A 12 1.34 -2.81 6.32
N PHE A 13 1.58 -3.22 5.07
CA PHE A 13 0.84 -2.68 3.93
C PHE A 13 -0.62 -3.19 3.90
N LYS A 14 -1.53 -2.38 3.36
CA LYS A 14 -2.99 -2.60 3.46
C LYS A 14 -3.50 -3.73 2.56
N GLU A 15 -2.68 -4.14 1.60
CA GLU A 15 -2.98 -5.14 0.57
C GLU A 15 -2.89 -6.58 1.09
N LEU A 16 -2.40 -6.80 2.32
CA LEU A 16 -2.35 -8.13 2.94
C LEU A 16 -3.73 -8.61 3.41
N PRO A 17 -3.98 -9.94 3.43
CA PRO A 17 -5.16 -10.50 4.05
C PRO A 17 -5.28 -10.17 5.55
N PRO A 18 -6.48 -10.21 6.13
CA PRO A 18 -6.75 -9.85 7.52
C PRO A 18 -5.96 -10.62 8.60
N CYS A 19 -5.43 -11.80 8.30
CA CYS A 19 -4.57 -12.53 9.22
C CYS A 19 -3.23 -11.86 9.47
N PHE A 20 -2.76 -10.98 8.60
CA PHE A 20 -1.56 -10.20 8.85
C PHE A 20 -1.93 -8.92 9.60
N THR A 21 -1.39 -8.75 10.79
CA THR A 21 -1.74 -7.65 11.69
C THR A 21 -0.53 -7.23 12.51
N SER A 22 -0.32 -5.93 12.73
CA SER A 22 0.73 -5.44 13.64
C SER A 22 0.17 -4.82 14.91
N VAL A 23 -1.10 -5.07 15.25
CA VAL A 23 -1.76 -4.45 16.41
C VAL A 23 -0.95 -4.67 17.69
N SER A 24 -0.57 -5.93 17.96
CA SER A 24 0.24 -6.34 19.11
C SER A 24 1.62 -5.66 19.14
N PHE A 25 2.20 -5.35 17.98
CA PHE A 25 3.47 -4.62 17.88
C PHE A 25 3.36 -3.24 18.51
N GLY A 26 2.30 -2.49 18.19
CA GLY A 26 2.06 -1.19 18.82
C GLY A 26 1.50 -1.27 20.24
N GLU A 27 0.79 -2.32 20.62
CA GLU A 27 0.29 -2.47 21.99
C GLU A 27 1.39 -2.82 23.00
N ASN A 28 2.38 -3.59 22.56
CA ASN A 28 3.42 -4.14 23.43
C ASN A 28 4.81 -3.54 23.17
N TYR A 29 4.94 -2.50 22.33
CA TYR A 29 6.23 -1.93 21.92
C TYR A 29 7.14 -1.47 23.07
N GLU A 30 6.56 -1.06 24.21
CA GLU A 30 7.31 -0.61 25.39
C GLU A 30 7.99 -1.76 26.14
N ARG A 31 7.48 -2.98 25.97
CA ARG A 31 8.06 -4.19 26.59
C ARG A 31 9.27 -4.70 25.83
N ILE A 32 9.53 -4.18 24.63
CA ILE A 32 10.65 -4.62 23.82
C ILE A 32 11.96 -4.09 24.41
N THR A 33 12.84 -5.01 24.84
CA THR A 33 14.17 -4.71 25.38
C THR A 33 15.27 -5.34 24.54
N GLY A 34 16.39 -4.63 24.35
CA GLY A 34 17.60 -5.23 23.78
C GLY A 34 17.53 -5.54 22.28
N LEU A 35 16.71 -4.83 21.49
CA LEU A 35 16.71 -4.97 20.04
C LEU A 35 18.10 -4.66 19.45
N ASN A 36 18.58 -5.54 18.59
CA ASN A 36 19.75 -5.26 17.76
C ASN A 36 19.33 -4.33 16.60
N PHE A 37 20.09 -3.24 16.42
CA PHE A 37 19.82 -2.20 15.43
C PHE A 37 20.78 -2.31 14.26
N GLU A 38 20.93 -3.53 13.74
CA GLU A 38 21.61 -3.76 12.48
C GLU A 38 20.73 -3.34 11.30
N THR A 39 21.38 -3.11 10.17
CA THR A 39 20.69 -2.88 8.90
C THR A 39 20.03 -4.18 8.45
N ASN A 40 18.81 -4.10 7.91
CA ASN A 40 18.12 -5.28 7.38
C ASN A 40 17.56 -5.00 5.99
N LYS A 41 17.55 -6.03 5.15
CA LYS A 41 16.85 -6.01 3.88
C LYS A 41 15.34 -6.17 4.13
N CYS A 42 14.53 -5.44 3.36
CA CYS A 42 13.08 -5.59 3.41
C CYS A 42 12.64 -6.92 2.78
N ILE A 43 11.53 -7.47 3.29
CA ILE A 43 10.80 -8.52 2.58
C ILE A 43 10.02 -7.87 1.44
N GLU A 44 10.16 -8.40 0.23
CA GLU A 44 9.47 -7.86 -0.95
C GLU A 44 8.11 -8.55 -1.16
N PHE A 45 7.11 -7.77 -1.59
CA PHE A 45 5.77 -8.28 -1.86
C PHE A 45 5.20 -7.72 -3.17
N SER A 46 5.00 -8.59 -4.15
CA SER A 46 4.59 -8.23 -5.51
C SER A 46 3.08 -8.08 -5.65
N ILE A 47 2.61 -6.86 -5.93
CA ILE A 47 1.19 -6.57 -6.19
C ILE A 47 0.94 -6.20 -7.67
N PRO A 48 -0.23 -6.54 -8.22
CA PRO A 48 -0.61 -6.13 -9.58
C PRO A 48 -0.85 -4.62 -9.69
N LYS A 49 -0.50 -4.03 -10.83
CA LYS A 49 -0.72 -2.62 -11.16
C LYS A 49 -1.24 -2.51 -12.60
N GLY A 50 -2.54 -2.68 -12.78
CA GLY A 50 -3.13 -2.86 -14.12
C GLY A 50 -2.73 -4.21 -14.72
N GLN A 51 -2.93 -4.39 -16.03
CA GLN A 51 -2.81 -5.72 -16.64
C GLN A 51 -1.38 -6.25 -16.77
N TYR A 52 -0.39 -5.39 -17.02
CA TYR A 52 0.98 -5.81 -17.41
C TYR A 52 2.09 -5.31 -16.49
N SER A 53 1.76 -4.49 -15.49
CA SER A 53 2.78 -3.91 -14.60
C SER A 53 2.55 -4.37 -13.18
N ARG A 54 3.65 -4.43 -12.42
CA ARG A 54 3.63 -4.83 -11.00
C ARG A 54 4.34 -3.79 -10.16
N ARG A 55 4.01 -3.77 -8.87
CA ARG A 55 4.66 -2.94 -7.87
C ARG A 55 5.17 -3.84 -6.75
N LEU A 56 6.43 -3.66 -6.40
CA LEU A 56 7.02 -4.30 -5.22
C LEU A 56 6.75 -3.41 -4.01
N LEU A 57 6.06 -3.97 -3.03
CA LEU A 57 5.99 -3.45 -1.67
C LEU A 57 7.16 -3.99 -0.87
N SER A 58 7.52 -3.31 0.19
CA SER A 58 8.67 -3.61 1.03
C SER A 58 8.25 -3.57 2.49
N LEU A 59 8.43 -4.68 3.20
CA LEU A 59 8.22 -4.80 4.63
C LEU A 59 9.59 -4.70 5.34
N PRO A 60 9.88 -3.56 6.01
CA PRO A 60 11.11 -3.43 6.80
C PRO A 60 11.13 -4.42 7.95
N HIS A 61 12.31 -4.70 8.51
CA HIS A 61 12.40 -5.46 9.76
C HIS A 61 11.81 -4.67 10.95
N PRO A 62 11.15 -5.31 11.95
CA PRO A 62 10.51 -4.61 13.05
C PRO A 62 11.46 -3.70 13.84
N SER A 63 12.72 -4.12 14.02
CA SER A 63 13.73 -3.35 14.75
C SER A 63 14.09 -2.02 14.07
N ASN A 64 14.16 -1.99 12.73
CA ASN A 64 14.42 -0.76 11.99
C ASN A 64 13.17 0.11 11.94
N TYR A 65 11.99 -0.49 11.76
CA TYR A 65 10.73 0.25 11.71
C TYR A 65 10.40 0.95 13.03
N ILE A 66 10.60 0.30 14.18
CA ILE A 66 10.35 0.94 15.48
C ILE A 66 11.31 2.10 15.75
N GLN A 67 12.56 2.02 15.31
CA GLN A 67 13.52 3.11 15.49
C GLN A 67 13.17 4.33 14.65
N LEU A 68 12.87 4.11 13.38
CA LEU A 68 12.37 5.17 12.51
C LEU A 68 11.08 5.78 13.09
N SER A 69 10.16 4.95 13.58
CA SER A 69 8.91 5.39 14.19
C SER A 69 9.12 6.21 15.46
N ARG A 70 10.04 5.81 16.34
CA ARG A 70 10.42 6.56 17.54
C ARG A 70 10.94 7.95 17.17
N HIS A 71 11.91 8.00 16.26
CA HIS A 71 12.51 9.25 15.80
C HIS A 71 11.47 10.20 15.18
N LEU A 72 10.55 9.67 14.36
CA LEU A 72 9.46 10.45 13.77
C LEU A 72 8.44 10.95 14.81
N CYS A 73 8.10 10.12 15.80
CA CYS A 73 7.03 10.40 16.75
C CYS A 73 7.47 11.24 17.96
N GLU A 74 8.78 11.44 18.17
CA GLU A 74 9.29 12.38 19.18
C GLU A 74 8.61 13.76 19.04
N THR A 75 8.13 14.31 20.17
CA THR A 75 7.32 15.55 20.19
C THR A 75 7.98 16.71 19.45
N ARG A 76 9.30 16.86 19.58
CA ARG A 76 10.08 17.89 18.88
C ARG A 76 10.11 17.65 17.38
N ASN A 77 10.40 16.43 16.96
CA ASN A 77 10.58 16.04 15.57
C ASN A 77 9.24 16.11 14.81
N TRP A 78 8.17 15.61 15.43
CA TRP A 78 6.82 15.75 14.88
C TRP A 78 6.39 17.22 14.74
N SER A 79 6.84 18.09 15.64
CA SER A 79 6.57 19.54 15.53
C SER A 79 7.32 20.20 14.37
N ILE A 80 8.55 19.75 14.07
CA ILE A 80 9.29 20.17 12.86
C ILE A 80 8.52 19.75 11.61
N LEU A 81 8.08 18.49 11.55
CA LEU A 81 7.31 17.96 10.42
C LEU A 81 5.98 18.71 10.19
N LYS A 82 5.21 18.94 11.26
CA LYS A 82 3.95 19.72 11.16
C LYS A 82 4.19 21.12 10.61
N ARG A 83 5.26 21.79 11.04
CA ARG A 83 5.65 23.11 10.51
C ARG A 83 6.04 23.02 9.04
N HIS A 84 6.84 22.02 8.67
CA HIS A 84 7.23 21.78 7.29
C HIS A 84 6.01 21.55 6.40
N TYR A 85 5.13 20.59 6.75
CA TYR A 85 3.92 20.28 5.98
C TYR A 85 2.96 21.45 5.82
N SER A 86 2.92 22.38 6.80
CA SER A 86 2.07 23.57 6.72
C SER A 86 2.47 24.57 5.64
N LYS A 87 3.66 24.42 5.04
CA LYS A 87 4.12 25.26 3.93
C LYS A 87 3.36 25.01 2.63
N SER A 88 2.87 23.79 2.40
CA SER A 88 2.16 23.46 1.16
C SER A 88 0.68 23.78 1.23
N ARG A 89 0.21 24.58 0.26
CA ARG A 89 -1.21 24.79 -0.01
C ARG A 89 -1.79 23.83 -1.05
N PHE A 90 -0.92 23.12 -1.77
CA PHE A 90 -1.32 22.26 -2.90
C PHE A 90 -1.62 20.82 -2.46
N SER A 91 -1.07 20.39 -1.32
CA SER A 91 -1.15 19.01 -0.86
C SER A 91 -2.57 18.58 -0.45
N HIS A 92 -3.07 17.56 -1.13
CA HIS A 92 -4.25 16.78 -0.78
C HIS A 92 -3.89 15.38 -0.27
N SER A 93 -2.59 15.10 -0.14
CA SER A 93 -2.04 13.93 0.54
C SER A 93 -1.41 14.30 1.89
N GLN A 94 -1.89 15.37 2.54
CA GLN A 94 -1.34 15.81 3.82
C GLN A 94 -1.33 14.67 4.82
N VAL A 95 -0.21 14.53 5.53
CA VAL A 95 -0.02 13.54 6.58
C VAL A 95 -0.85 13.93 7.79
N ILE A 96 -1.99 13.27 7.97
CA ILE A 96 -2.91 13.52 9.08
C ILE A 96 -3.01 12.27 9.93
N GLU A 97 -2.86 12.42 11.24
CA GLU A 97 -3.05 11.32 12.19
C GLU A 97 -4.49 10.80 12.11
N ASN A 98 -4.64 9.50 11.91
CA ASN A 98 -5.95 8.87 11.90
C ASN A 98 -6.33 8.42 13.31
N GLU A 99 -6.89 9.32 14.11
CA GLU A 99 -7.36 9.01 15.47
C GLU A 99 -8.38 7.86 15.54
N LYS A 100 -9.02 7.53 14.40
CA LYS A 100 -9.97 6.43 14.26
C LYS A 100 -9.34 5.11 13.77
N ALA A 101 -8.01 5.06 13.59
CA ALA A 101 -7.33 3.81 13.27
C ALA A 101 -7.60 2.77 14.37
N GLY A 102 -7.91 1.55 13.97
CA GLY A 102 -8.38 0.47 14.86
C GLY A 102 -9.89 0.46 15.09
N GLN A 103 -10.60 1.59 14.91
CA GLN A 103 -12.06 1.66 14.95
C GLN A 103 -12.61 1.32 13.57
N TYR A 104 -12.37 0.07 13.14
CA TYR A 104 -12.60 -0.38 11.78
C TYR A 104 -14.02 -0.04 11.29
N VAL A 105 -14.08 0.81 10.26
CA VAL A 105 -15.27 1.05 9.44
C VAL A 105 -14.87 0.64 8.04
N LEU A 106 -15.56 -0.33 7.43
CA LEU A 106 -15.21 -0.92 6.12
C LEU A 106 -15.07 0.10 4.98
N SER A 107 -15.63 1.29 5.16
CA SER A 107 -15.54 2.40 4.20
C SER A 107 -14.35 3.34 4.43
N LYS A 108 -13.47 3.10 5.42
CA LYS A 108 -12.37 3.99 5.79
C LYS A 108 -11.06 3.23 5.95
N SER A 109 -9.98 3.91 5.59
CA SER A 109 -8.62 3.42 5.81
C SER A 109 -8.40 3.12 7.29
N ASN A 110 -7.98 1.89 7.62
CA ASN A 110 -7.57 1.50 8.98
C ASN A 110 -6.11 1.90 9.28
N ARG A 111 -5.46 2.65 8.39
CA ARG A 111 -4.06 3.06 8.49
C ARG A 111 -3.85 4.10 9.59
N ALA A 112 -2.63 4.18 10.14
CA ALA A 112 -2.28 5.16 11.16
C ALA A 112 -2.31 6.60 10.60
N ILE A 113 -2.05 6.75 9.31
CA ILE A 113 -2.11 8.01 8.57
C ILE A 113 -3.28 8.00 7.60
N LYS A 114 -3.99 9.12 7.54
CA LYS A 114 -4.98 9.43 6.51
C LYS A 114 -4.59 10.69 5.76
N THR A 115 -5.24 10.90 4.62
CA THR A 115 -5.11 12.12 3.82
C THR A 115 -6.31 13.05 4.05
N ASN A 116 -6.18 14.32 3.67
CA ASN A 116 -7.28 15.28 3.61
C ASN A 116 -8.22 15.04 2.41
N TYR A 117 -7.87 14.11 1.50
CA TYR A 117 -8.69 13.76 0.33
C TYR A 117 -9.98 12.99 0.68
N ASP A 118 -10.10 12.44 1.89
CA ASP A 118 -11.27 11.66 2.33
C ASP A 118 -12.50 12.53 2.70
N ARG A 119 -12.44 13.84 2.43
CA ARG A 119 -13.57 14.77 2.53
C ARG A 119 -14.25 14.92 1.15
N LEU A 120 -15.10 13.94 0.82
CA LEU A 120 -16.22 14.00 -0.14
C LEU A 120 -16.18 15.20 -1.11
N ASP A 121 -15.65 15.00 -2.33
CA ASP A 121 -15.67 15.88 -3.52
C ASP A 121 -15.17 17.34 -3.43
N ASN A 122 -15.04 17.92 -2.24
CA ASN A 122 -14.78 19.35 -2.07
C ASN A 122 -13.42 19.82 -2.61
N SER A 123 -12.42 18.94 -2.74
CA SER A 123 -11.07 19.35 -3.17
C SER A 123 -10.97 19.59 -4.67
N LYS A 124 -11.57 18.70 -5.48
CA LYS A 124 -11.64 18.86 -6.94
C LYS A 124 -12.61 19.96 -7.31
N GLU A 125 -13.72 20.09 -6.60
CA GLU A 125 -14.62 21.24 -6.75
C GLU A 125 -13.91 22.54 -6.39
N LYS A 126 -13.18 22.57 -5.26
CA LYS A 126 -12.43 23.75 -4.83
C LYS A 126 -11.38 24.16 -5.85
N ILE A 127 -10.62 23.22 -6.44
CA ILE A 127 -9.63 23.63 -7.45
C ILE A 127 -10.31 24.18 -8.69
N ILE A 128 -11.46 23.63 -9.14
CA ILE A 128 -12.26 24.19 -10.24
C ILE A 128 -12.74 25.61 -9.91
N ILE A 129 -13.20 25.83 -8.68
CA ILE A 129 -13.63 27.15 -8.21
C ILE A 129 -12.45 28.13 -8.16
N ASP A 130 -11.33 27.71 -7.59
CA ASP A 130 -10.15 28.55 -7.36
C ASP A 130 -9.34 28.83 -8.64
N SER A 131 -9.52 28.01 -9.69
CA SER A 131 -8.85 28.13 -10.99
C SER A 131 -9.77 28.56 -12.13
N PHE A 132 -10.93 29.16 -11.83
CA PHE A 132 -11.94 29.56 -12.83
C PHE A 132 -11.41 30.51 -13.92
N ASP A 133 -10.34 31.25 -13.64
CA ASP A 133 -9.68 32.21 -14.52
C ASP A 133 -8.45 31.62 -15.25
N MET A 134 -8.19 30.32 -15.09
CA MET A 134 -7.04 29.61 -15.67
C MET A 134 -7.48 28.75 -16.86
N LEU A 135 -6.92 29.01 -18.05
CA LEU A 135 -7.30 28.31 -19.29
C LEU A 135 -6.42 27.12 -19.65
N TYR A 136 -5.32 26.90 -18.92
CA TYR A 136 -4.38 25.82 -19.17
C TYR A 136 -4.19 24.94 -17.94
N GLU A 137 -4.05 23.63 -18.16
CA GLU A 137 -3.71 22.64 -17.15
C GLU A 137 -2.41 21.92 -17.54
N LEU A 138 -1.44 21.93 -16.63
CA LEU A 138 -0.24 21.10 -16.67
C LEU A 138 -0.44 19.92 -15.70
N GLN A 139 -0.59 18.72 -16.26
CA GLN A 139 -0.63 17.47 -15.50
C GLN A 139 0.74 16.82 -15.55
N LEU A 140 1.29 16.44 -14.40
CA LEU A 140 2.54 15.70 -14.30
C LEU A 140 2.54 14.73 -13.14
N ASP A 141 3.43 13.75 -13.22
CA ASP A 141 3.66 12.69 -12.22
C ASP A 141 5.17 12.55 -12.05
N ILE A 142 5.65 12.23 -10.84
CA ILE A 142 7.07 12.01 -10.60
C ILE A 142 7.41 10.55 -10.91
N SER A 143 8.34 10.34 -11.84
CA SER A 143 8.74 9.01 -12.26
C SER A 143 9.33 8.21 -11.10
N LYS A 144 8.74 7.04 -10.82
CA LYS A 144 9.18 6.10 -9.77
C LYS A 144 9.47 6.81 -8.44
N PHE A 145 8.56 7.68 -7.99
CA PHE A 145 8.81 8.60 -6.88
C PHE A 145 9.46 7.92 -5.65
N TYR A 146 8.81 6.92 -5.05
CA TYR A 146 9.32 6.25 -3.85
C TYR A 146 10.69 5.56 -4.08
N PRO A 147 10.90 4.73 -5.12
CA PRO A 147 12.21 4.16 -5.43
C PRO A 147 13.32 5.17 -5.77
N SER A 148 12.97 6.40 -6.14
CA SER A 148 13.95 7.40 -6.58
C SER A 148 14.28 8.45 -5.52
N ILE A 149 13.61 8.44 -4.36
CA ILE A 149 13.95 9.39 -3.27
C ILE A 149 15.36 9.12 -2.76
N TYR A 150 16.24 10.11 -2.88
CA TYR A 150 17.56 10.08 -2.27
C TYR A 150 17.46 10.45 -0.79
N SER A 151 17.82 9.57 0.14
CA SER A 151 17.55 9.75 1.57
C SER A 151 18.24 10.99 2.18
N HIS A 152 19.41 11.38 1.67
CA HIS A 152 20.07 12.63 2.08
C HIS A 152 19.29 13.89 1.70
N SER A 153 18.35 13.80 0.75
CA SER A 153 17.49 14.92 0.37
C SER A 153 16.49 15.31 1.45
N PHE A 154 16.27 14.49 2.49
CA PHE A 154 15.43 14.88 3.63
C PHE A 154 15.97 16.14 4.33
N VAL A 155 17.28 16.21 4.57
CA VAL A 155 17.91 17.41 5.15
C VAL A 155 17.77 18.60 4.22
N TRP A 156 17.92 18.38 2.90
CA TRP A 156 17.77 19.44 1.90
C TRP A 156 16.35 19.99 1.86
N ALA A 157 15.34 19.11 1.93
CA ALA A 157 13.95 19.49 1.92
C ALA A 157 13.53 20.26 3.18
N LEU A 158 14.09 19.90 4.34
CA LEU A 158 13.76 20.55 5.61
C LEU A 158 14.42 21.93 5.77
N LEU A 159 15.62 22.15 5.22
CA LEU A 159 16.42 23.37 5.43
C LEU A 159 16.69 24.21 4.18
N GLY A 160 16.44 23.67 3.00
CA GLY A 160 17.05 24.13 1.75
C GLY A 160 18.44 23.51 1.53
N LYS A 161 18.70 23.11 0.28
CA LYS A 161 19.93 22.39 -0.13
C LYS A 161 21.22 23.15 0.23
N ASP A 162 21.25 24.47 0.04
CA ASP A 162 22.44 25.28 0.31
C ASP A 162 22.75 25.39 1.80
N ARG A 163 21.73 25.67 2.62
CA ARG A 163 21.89 25.75 4.08
C ARG A 163 22.26 24.40 4.67
N ALA A 164 21.66 23.31 4.19
CA ALA A 164 22.02 21.95 4.58
C ALA A 164 23.52 21.65 4.29
N LYS A 165 24.00 22.00 3.09
CA LYS A 165 25.43 21.84 2.73
C LYS A 165 26.34 22.73 3.55
N GLN A 166 25.93 23.96 3.86
CA GLN A 166 26.69 24.86 4.73
C GLN A 166 26.89 24.23 6.13
N LEU A 167 25.81 23.77 6.75
CA LEU A 167 25.87 23.10 8.06
C LEU A 167 26.71 21.82 8.03
N TRP A 168 26.60 21.02 6.95
CA TRP A 168 27.43 19.83 6.76
C TRP A 168 28.93 20.17 6.77
N ARG A 169 29.34 21.26 6.10
CA ARG A 169 30.74 21.74 6.06
C ARG A 169 31.28 22.19 7.42
N LEU A 170 30.42 22.68 8.32
CA LEU A 170 30.81 23.12 9.67
C LEU A 170 31.19 21.97 10.62
N LYS A 171 30.96 20.71 10.23
CA LYS A 171 31.32 19.50 11.01
C LYS A 171 30.84 19.57 12.46
N LYS A 172 31.75 19.71 13.44
CA LYS A 172 31.40 19.78 14.87
C LYS A 172 30.86 21.14 15.30
N SER A 173 31.24 22.21 14.61
CA SER A 173 30.79 23.57 14.94
C SER A 173 29.32 23.83 14.58
N LYS A 174 28.68 22.95 13.79
CA LYS A 174 27.26 23.08 13.45
C LYS A 174 26.34 23.01 14.67
N THR A 175 26.77 22.44 15.79
CA THR A 175 25.92 22.26 16.99
C THR A 175 25.48 23.58 17.64
N THR A 176 26.18 24.67 17.37
CA THR A 176 25.85 26.01 17.88
C THR A 176 24.91 26.79 16.96
N GLU A 177 24.62 26.27 15.76
CA GLU A 177 23.78 26.94 14.78
C GLU A 177 22.29 26.83 15.15
N PRO A 178 21.47 27.88 14.96
CA PRO A 178 20.03 27.84 15.28
C PRO A 178 19.27 26.73 14.55
N ASP A 179 19.71 26.39 13.34
CA ASP A 179 19.09 25.38 12.47
C ASP A 179 19.57 23.95 12.77
N PHE A 180 20.55 23.78 13.67
CA PHE A 180 21.07 22.46 14.04
C PHE A 180 20.01 21.45 14.44
N PRO A 181 18.95 21.81 15.21
CA PRO A 181 17.87 20.88 15.54
C PRO A 181 17.20 20.22 14.33
N ILE A 182 16.99 20.99 13.26
CA ILE A 182 16.33 20.50 12.05
C ILE A 182 17.33 19.68 11.24
N TYR A 183 18.59 20.12 11.19
CA TYR A 183 19.67 19.34 10.58
C TYR A 183 19.82 17.97 11.25
N ASP A 184 19.97 17.92 12.57
CA ASP A 184 20.15 16.68 13.35
C ASP A 184 18.95 15.74 13.19
N PHE A 185 17.74 16.29 13.19
CA PHE A 185 16.53 15.52 12.89
C PHE A 185 16.60 14.87 11.49
N GLY A 186 16.88 15.64 10.44
CA GLY A 186 16.96 15.13 9.07
C GLY A 186 18.12 14.16 8.83
N ASP A 187 19.27 14.39 9.48
CA ASP A 187 20.48 13.56 9.36
C ASP A 187 20.26 12.17 10.01
N LYS A 188 19.60 12.13 11.17
CA LYS A 188 19.16 10.87 11.79
C LYS A 188 18.05 10.20 10.99
N LEU A 189 17.14 10.97 10.40
CA LEU A 189 16.08 10.45 9.56
C LEU A 189 16.63 9.72 8.33
N ASP A 190 17.65 10.28 7.68
CA ASP A 190 18.42 9.63 6.62
C ASP A 190 18.99 8.28 7.12
N ASN A 191 19.72 8.28 8.24
CA ASN A 191 20.34 7.08 8.78
C ASN A 191 19.30 5.98 9.10
N TYR A 192 18.21 6.31 9.79
CA TYR A 192 17.17 5.33 10.12
C TYR A 192 16.43 4.81 8.90
N THR A 193 16.22 5.65 7.88
CA THR A 193 15.63 5.22 6.61
C THR A 193 16.54 4.21 5.91
N ARG A 194 17.84 4.51 5.83
CA ARG A 194 18.85 3.62 5.23
C ARG A 194 18.94 2.28 5.97
N TYR A 195 18.93 2.28 7.31
CA TYR A 195 18.92 1.03 8.10
C TYR A 195 17.70 0.15 7.85
N ALA A 196 16.56 0.74 7.48
CA ALA A 196 15.35 -0.01 7.15
C ALA A 196 15.38 -0.66 5.76
N GLN A 197 16.38 -0.37 4.93
CA GLN A 197 16.50 -0.86 3.55
C GLN A 197 17.94 -1.25 3.19
N ASP A 198 18.60 -2.03 4.05
CA ASP A 198 19.94 -2.56 3.79
C ASP A 198 21.01 -1.49 3.46
N ASN A 199 21.00 -0.39 4.22
CA ASN A 199 21.88 0.77 4.05
C ASN A 199 21.80 1.49 2.69
N GLN A 200 20.80 1.18 1.85
CA GLN A 200 20.60 1.85 0.57
C GLN A 200 20.20 3.31 0.78
N SER A 201 20.86 4.22 0.05
CA SER A 201 20.63 5.67 0.11
C SER A 201 19.66 6.19 -0.94
N VAL A 202 19.22 5.33 -1.86
CA VAL A 202 18.24 5.64 -2.89
C VAL A 202 17.04 4.71 -2.73
N GLY A 203 15.86 5.30 -2.74
CA GLY A 203 14.61 4.62 -2.45
C GLY A 203 14.16 4.81 -1.01
N ILE A 204 12.90 4.52 -0.77
CA ILE A 204 12.33 4.27 0.56
C ILE A 204 11.39 3.06 0.47
N PRO A 205 11.21 2.27 1.55
CA PRO A 205 10.31 1.11 1.54
C PRO A 205 8.89 1.49 1.08
N ILE A 206 8.27 0.75 0.17
CA ILE A 206 6.90 1.06 -0.29
C ILE A 206 5.91 0.21 0.49
N GLY A 207 4.91 0.85 1.12
CA GLY A 207 3.85 0.11 1.82
C GLY A 207 3.60 0.60 3.24
N PRO A 208 4.63 0.83 4.07
CA PRO A 208 4.44 1.40 5.42
C PRO A 208 4.04 2.88 5.41
N ASP A 209 3.36 3.34 6.45
CA ASP A 209 2.92 4.72 6.63
C ASP A 209 4.09 5.69 6.85
N THR A 210 5.20 5.22 7.43
CA THR A 210 6.43 6.03 7.55
C THR A 210 6.88 6.55 6.19
N SER A 211 6.74 5.77 5.13
CA SER A 211 7.15 6.18 3.79
C SER A 211 6.29 7.30 3.22
N HIS A 212 5.02 7.39 3.60
CA HIS A 212 4.17 8.54 3.28
C HIS A 212 4.64 9.79 4.07
N ILE A 213 5.00 9.65 5.34
CA ILE A 213 5.63 10.73 6.11
C ILE A 213 6.88 11.24 5.38
N LEU A 214 7.78 10.33 4.99
CA LEU A 214 9.04 10.68 4.33
C LEU A 214 8.84 11.32 2.96
N SER A 215 7.98 10.74 2.11
CA SER A 215 7.75 11.25 0.76
C SER A 215 7.09 12.63 0.76
N GLU A 216 6.20 12.90 1.71
CA GLU A 216 5.55 14.19 1.86
C GLU A 216 6.55 15.30 2.26
N ILE A 217 7.67 14.98 2.93
CA ILE A 217 8.74 15.97 3.22
C ILE A 217 9.29 16.52 1.91
N ILE A 218 9.59 15.63 0.95
CA ILE A 218 10.13 16.00 -0.36
C ILE A 218 9.09 16.74 -1.19
N ALA A 219 7.86 16.23 -1.23
CA ALA A 219 6.79 16.82 -2.04
C ALA A 219 6.40 18.22 -1.54
N VAL A 220 6.35 18.46 -0.23
CA VAL A 220 6.08 19.80 0.32
C VAL A 220 7.22 20.77 0.06
N TYR A 221 8.47 20.31 0.02
CA TYR A 221 9.59 21.17 -0.38
C TYR A 221 9.47 21.59 -1.86
N LEU A 222 9.02 20.70 -2.74
CA LEU A 222 8.73 21.05 -4.14
C LEU A 222 7.58 22.07 -4.23
N ASP A 223 6.51 21.88 -3.45
CA ASP A 223 5.39 22.82 -3.40
C ASP A 223 5.83 24.22 -2.93
N ASP A 224 6.65 24.29 -1.87
CA ASP A 224 7.17 25.55 -1.28
C ASP A 224 8.01 26.34 -2.30
N LEU A 225 8.85 25.64 -3.07
CA LEU A 225 9.64 26.22 -4.15
C LEU A 225 8.76 26.70 -5.31
N LEU A 226 7.78 25.90 -5.72
CA LEU A 226 6.84 26.26 -6.79
C LEU A 226 6.00 27.49 -6.42
N GLU A 227 5.45 27.53 -5.20
CA GLU A 227 4.64 28.67 -4.73
C GLU A 227 5.48 29.94 -4.58
N SER A 228 6.74 29.80 -4.15
CA SER A 228 7.67 30.93 -4.03
C SER A 228 8.05 31.54 -5.38
N GLU A 229 8.33 30.72 -6.38
CA GLU A 229 8.71 31.18 -7.72
C GLU A 229 7.49 31.66 -8.53
N PHE A 230 6.33 31.02 -8.36
CA PHE A 230 5.10 31.34 -9.09
C PHE A 230 3.89 31.54 -8.15
N PRO A 231 3.78 32.69 -7.46
CA PRO A 231 2.77 32.91 -6.41
C PRO A 231 1.30 32.90 -6.87
N LYS A 232 1.05 33.04 -8.17
CA LYS A 232 -0.31 33.02 -8.75
C LYS A 232 -0.78 31.61 -9.14
N VAL A 233 0.12 30.62 -9.11
CA VAL A 233 -0.20 29.25 -9.51
C VAL A 233 -1.26 28.65 -8.61
N LYS A 234 -2.24 28.02 -9.24
CA LYS A 234 -3.22 27.16 -8.56
C LYS A 234 -2.84 25.73 -8.84
N ALA A 235 -2.62 24.93 -7.80
CA ALA A 235 -2.25 23.54 -7.99
C ALA A 235 -3.00 22.63 -7.02
N PHE A 236 -3.27 21.42 -7.51
CA PHE A 236 -3.75 20.29 -6.76
C PHE A 236 -2.67 19.20 -6.84
N ARG A 237 -2.20 18.73 -5.69
CA ARG A 237 -1.27 17.59 -5.60
C ARG A 237 -1.86 16.47 -4.77
N TYR A 238 -1.82 15.25 -5.28
CA TYR A 238 -2.12 14.04 -4.50
C TYR A 238 -0.96 13.06 -4.62
N PHE A 239 -0.19 12.91 -3.53
CA PHE A 239 1.11 12.24 -3.53
C PHE A 239 2.07 12.88 -4.55
N ASP A 240 2.43 12.15 -5.60
CA ASP A 240 3.31 12.53 -6.70
C ASP A 240 2.58 13.02 -7.96
N ASP A 241 1.25 12.90 -8.01
CA ASP A 241 0.43 13.43 -9.11
C ASP A 241 0.12 14.92 -8.88
N TYR A 242 0.45 15.76 -9.86
CA TYR A 242 0.19 17.20 -9.88
C TYR A 242 -0.77 17.59 -11.02
N ASN A 243 -1.73 18.45 -10.69
CA ASN A 243 -2.56 19.21 -11.62
C ASN A 243 -2.35 20.70 -11.35
N ILE A 244 -1.69 21.41 -12.27
CA ILE A 244 -1.31 22.82 -12.12
C ILE A 244 -2.10 23.65 -13.14
N TYR A 245 -2.82 24.67 -12.68
CA TYR A 245 -3.69 25.50 -13.50
C TYR A 245 -3.09 26.90 -13.70
N LEU A 246 -3.09 27.34 -14.95
CA LEU A 246 -2.28 28.46 -15.45
C LEU A 246 -3.05 29.32 -16.47
N GLU A 247 -2.71 30.62 -16.53
CA GLU A 247 -3.37 31.58 -17.42
C GLU A 247 -3.02 31.33 -18.90
N THR A 248 -1.76 30.96 -19.18
CA THR A 248 -1.20 30.87 -20.54
C THR A 248 -0.34 29.63 -20.73
N GLU A 249 -0.22 29.19 -21.97
CA GLU A 249 0.69 28.11 -22.37
C GLU A 249 2.16 28.45 -22.06
N GLU A 250 2.55 29.71 -22.25
CA GLU A 250 3.91 30.16 -21.95
C GLU A 250 4.24 29.98 -20.45
N MET A 251 3.28 30.29 -19.57
CA MET A 251 3.43 30.04 -18.14
C MET A 251 3.54 28.55 -17.82
N ALA A 252 2.79 27.68 -18.53
CA ALA A 252 2.91 26.23 -18.41
C ALA A 252 4.31 25.73 -18.76
N GLN A 253 4.90 26.23 -19.85
CA GLN A 253 6.26 25.86 -20.23
C GLN A 253 7.31 26.37 -19.21
N LYS A 254 7.13 27.57 -18.66
CA LYS A 254 8.01 28.11 -17.61
C LYS A 254 7.96 27.28 -16.33
N VAL A 255 6.76 26.95 -15.86
CA VAL A 255 6.56 26.12 -14.67
C VAL A 255 7.12 24.71 -14.88
N LEU A 256 6.84 24.09 -16.02
CA LEU A 256 7.38 22.77 -16.37
C LEU A 256 8.91 22.76 -16.33
N LYS A 257 9.56 23.74 -16.97
CA LYS A 257 11.03 23.86 -16.98
C LYS A 257 11.60 24.05 -15.58
N TYR A 258 10.96 24.89 -14.76
CA TYR A 258 11.39 25.11 -13.38
C TYR A 258 11.28 23.81 -12.54
N LEU A 259 10.15 23.12 -12.61
CA LEU A 259 9.95 21.85 -11.90
C LEU A 259 10.95 20.79 -12.34
N GLN A 260 11.28 20.70 -13.64
CA GLN A 260 12.33 19.80 -14.12
C GLN A 260 13.69 20.10 -13.49
N GLN A 261 14.06 21.37 -13.33
CA GLN A 261 15.31 21.77 -12.69
C GLN A 261 15.33 21.40 -11.20
N VAL A 262 14.26 21.74 -10.47
CA VAL A 262 14.14 21.44 -9.04
C VAL A 262 14.12 19.93 -8.77
N LEU A 263 13.39 19.16 -9.58
CA LEU A 263 13.37 17.70 -9.48
C LEU A 263 14.75 17.10 -9.76
N ALA A 264 15.45 17.56 -10.80
CA ALA A 264 16.81 17.11 -11.08
C ALA A 264 17.77 17.39 -9.91
N ASP A 265 17.61 18.55 -9.25
CA ASP A 265 18.36 18.89 -8.04
C ASP A 265 18.11 17.94 -6.86
N LEU A 266 16.95 17.31 -6.82
CA LEU A 266 16.54 16.29 -5.85
C LEU A 266 16.79 14.85 -6.35
N GLN A 267 17.44 14.68 -7.50
CA GLN A 267 17.64 13.39 -8.19
C GLN A 267 16.34 12.69 -8.62
N LEU A 268 15.29 13.47 -8.84
CA LEU A 268 13.99 13.03 -9.33
C LEU A 268 13.78 13.45 -10.78
N SER A 269 12.79 12.86 -11.45
CA SER A 269 12.42 13.20 -12.82
C SER A 269 10.91 13.12 -13.04
N ILE A 270 10.42 13.84 -14.06
CA ILE A 270 9.02 13.77 -14.46
C ILE A 270 8.78 12.50 -15.27
N ASN A 271 7.62 11.88 -15.07
CA ASN A 271 7.14 10.81 -15.91
C ASN A 271 6.59 11.37 -17.23
N GLU A 272 7.42 11.33 -18.28
CA GLU A 272 7.09 11.85 -19.61
C GLU A 272 5.81 11.24 -20.20
N SER A 273 5.52 9.97 -19.90
CA SER A 273 4.33 9.27 -20.41
C SER A 273 3.01 9.82 -19.85
N LYS A 274 3.06 10.46 -18.68
CA LYS A 274 1.91 11.05 -18.00
C LYS A 274 1.87 12.58 -18.11
N LEU A 275 2.93 13.21 -18.61
CA LEU A 275 3.01 14.65 -18.78
C LEU A 275 2.00 15.12 -19.83
N LYS A 276 1.14 16.08 -19.47
CA LYS A 276 0.19 16.69 -20.40
C LYS A 276 0.10 18.19 -20.16
N VAL A 277 0.08 18.95 -21.25
CA VAL A 277 -0.31 20.37 -21.26
C VAL A 277 -1.59 20.46 -22.06
N GLN A 278 -2.68 20.90 -21.43
CA GLN A 278 -4.01 20.95 -22.02
C GLN A 278 -4.56 22.36 -21.92
N LYS A 279 -5.31 22.79 -22.94
CA LYS A 279 -6.10 24.03 -22.94
C LYS A 279 -7.57 23.67 -22.84
N PHE A 280 -8.33 24.41 -22.04
CA PHE A 280 -9.79 24.23 -21.98
C PHE A 280 -10.45 24.43 -23.37
N PRO A 281 -11.55 23.70 -23.66
CA PRO A 281 -12.26 22.77 -22.77
C PRO A 281 -11.67 21.35 -22.73
N PHE A 282 -11.65 20.71 -21.55
CA PHE A 282 -11.37 19.28 -21.38
C PHE A 282 -12.35 18.65 -20.37
N ALA A 283 -12.42 17.32 -20.34
CA ALA A 283 -13.33 16.58 -19.47
C ALA A 283 -12.80 16.49 -18.03
N PHE A 284 -13.63 16.83 -17.04
CA PHE A 284 -13.28 16.75 -15.61
C PHE A 284 -13.34 15.32 -15.02
N GLN A 285 -14.10 14.43 -15.66
CA GLN A 285 -14.26 13.04 -15.24
C GLN A 285 -13.84 12.09 -16.37
N ASN A 286 -13.27 10.94 -15.99
CA ASN A 286 -12.97 9.89 -16.94
C ASN A 286 -14.28 9.33 -17.52
N GLN A 287 -14.32 9.16 -18.84
CA GLN A 287 -15.50 8.69 -19.56
C GLN A 287 -16.03 7.35 -19.04
N TRP A 288 -15.13 6.41 -18.70
CA TRP A 288 -15.50 5.09 -18.19
C TRP A 288 -16.30 5.13 -16.88
N ILE A 289 -16.12 6.16 -16.04
CA ILE A 289 -16.89 6.31 -14.79
C ILE A 289 -18.36 6.55 -15.12
N LYS A 290 -18.61 7.46 -16.06
CA LYS A 290 -19.95 7.76 -16.55
C LYS A 290 -20.60 6.52 -17.17
N GLU A 291 -19.85 5.78 -18.00
CA GLU A 291 -20.37 4.57 -18.65
C GLU A 291 -20.76 3.47 -17.65
N ILE A 292 -20.01 3.28 -16.57
CA ILE A 292 -20.41 2.35 -15.50
C ILE A 292 -21.66 2.84 -14.77
N HIS A 293 -21.72 4.14 -14.47
CA HIS A 293 -22.86 4.73 -13.76
C HIS A 293 -24.15 4.66 -14.59
N ASP A 294 -24.08 4.90 -15.90
CA ASP A 294 -25.22 4.88 -16.81
C ASP A 294 -25.82 3.47 -16.98
N VAL A 295 -25.03 2.42 -16.72
CA VAL A 295 -25.46 1.01 -16.80
C VAL A 295 -25.94 0.48 -15.44
N SER A 296 -26.00 1.34 -14.42
CA SER A 296 -26.48 0.97 -13.07
C SER A 296 -27.89 0.38 -13.08
N PHE A 297 -28.16 -0.50 -12.11
CA PHE A 297 -29.36 -1.33 -12.09
C PHE A 297 -30.61 -0.53 -11.72
N THR A 298 -31.48 -0.24 -12.69
CA THR A 298 -32.87 0.19 -12.41
C THR A 298 -33.73 -0.97 -11.90
N LYS A 299 -33.45 -2.20 -12.36
CA LYS A 299 -34.05 -3.46 -11.90
C LYS A 299 -33.04 -4.59 -11.94
N LEU A 300 -32.99 -5.42 -10.89
CA LEU A 300 -32.12 -6.59 -10.86
C LEU A 300 -32.71 -7.77 -11.65
N ASN A 301 -32.09 -8.08 -12.79
CA ASN A 301 -32.38 -9.26 -13.60
C ASN A 301 -31.11 -9.76 -14.29
N THR A 302 -31.14 -11.01 -14.77
CA THR A 302 -30.00 -11.67 -15.38
C THR A 302 -29.48 -10.95 -16.63
N SER A 303 -30.36 -10.30 -17.40
CA SER A 303 -29.94 -9.54 -18.58
C SER A 303 -29.12 -8.31 -18.19
N ASN A 304 -29.58 -7.56 -17.18
CA ASN A 304 -28.88 -6.38 -16.69
C ASN A 304 -27.53 -6.74 -16.06
N ILE A 305 -27.44 -7.87 -15.34
CA ILE A 305 -26.16 -8.32 -14.77
C ILE A 305 -25.17 -8.63 -15.90
N LYS A 306 -25.59 -9.38 -16.92
CA LYS A 306 -24.74 -9.65 -18.08
C LYS A 306 -24.32 -8.38 -18.81
N GLN A 307 -25.24 -7.42 -18.98
CA GLN A 307 -24.95 -6.14 -19.62
C GLN A 307 -23.92 -5.33 -18.82
N TYR A 308 -24.08 -5.26 -17.49
CA TYR A 308 -23.16 -4.57 -16.61
C TYR A 308 -21.74 -5.14 -16.71
N PHE A 309 -21.59 -6.47 -16.61
CA PHE A 309 -20.29 -7.11 -16.78
C PHE A 309 -19.74 -7.01 -18.22
N SER A 310 -20.60 -7.01 -19.24
CA SER A 310 -20.16 -6.79 -20.63
C SER A 310 -19.55 -5.41 -20.82
N VAL A 311 -20.16 -4.37 -20.23
CA VAL A 311 -19.64 -3.01 -20.27
C VAL A 311 -18.35 -2.91 -19.46
N LEU A 312 -18.31 -3.48 -18.25
CA LEU A 312 -17.10 -3.56 -17.43
C LEU A 312 -15.93 -4.19 -18.20
N PHE A 313 -16.15 -5.37 -18.81
CA PHE A 313 -15.09 -6.05 -19.56
C PHE A 313 -14.67 -5.26 -20.80
N GLY A 314 -15.61 -4.61 -21.48
CA GLY A 314 -15.33 -3.72 -22.61
C GLY A 314 -14.43 -2.54 -22.21
N LEU A 315 -14.78 -1.87 -21.11
CA LEU A 315 -14.02 -0.73 -20.57
C LEU A 315 -12.63 -1.14 -20.11
N ALA A 316 -12.49 -2.26 -19.42
CA ALA A 316 -11.20 -2.78 -18.99
C ALA A 316 -10.29 -3.13 -20.18
N LYS A 317 -10.86 -3.73 -21.23
CA LYS A 317 -10.13 -4.03 -22.47
C LYS A 317 -9.66 -2.77 -23.21
N GLN A 318 -10.44 -1.69 -23.17
CA GLN A 318 -10.09 -0.41 -23.79
C GLN A 318 -9.05 0.39 -22.98
N ASN A 319 -8.91 0.12 -21.67
CA ASN A 319 -8.05 0.85 -20.75
C ASN A 319 -7.20 -0.13 -19.90
N PRO A 320 -6.30 -0.92 -20.50
CA PRO A 320 -5.57 -1.99 -19.82
C PRO A 320 -4.68 -1.52 -18.66
N GLU A 321 -4.21 -0.27 -18.69
CA GLU A 321 -3.43 0.34 -17.62
C GLU A 321 -4.28 0.76 -16.40
N LYS A 322 -5.61 0.87 -16.57
CA LYS A 322 -6.57 1.22 -15.52
C LYS A 322 -7.50 0.07 -15.15
N SER A 323 -7.32 -1.13 -15.73
CA SER A 323 -8.20 -2.29 -15.54
C SER A 323 -8.54 -2.54 -14.08
N GLY A 324 -7.54 -2.69 -13.20
CA GLY A 324 -7.75 -2.91 -11.76
C GLY A 324 -8.56 -1.80 -11.07
N THR A 325 -8.39 -0.54 -11.49
CA THR A 325 -9.19 0.60 -10.96
C THR A 325 -10.64 0.52 -11.43
N ILE A 326 -10.85 0.19 -12.71
CA ILE A 326 -12.19 0.05 -13.31
C ILE A 326 -12.95 -1.11 -12.64
N PHE A 327 -12.32 -2.28 -12.50
CA PHE A 327 -12.90 -3.43 -11.79
C PHE A 327 -13.19 -3.12 -10.32
N SER A 328 -12.23 -2.53 -9.62
CA SER A 328 -12.42 -2.14 -8.21
C SER A 328 -13.59 -1.17 -8.04
N TYR A 329 -13.71 -0.16 -8.92
CA TYR A 329 -14.82 0.77 -8.90
C TYR A 329 -16.16 0.07 -9.18
N ALA A 330 -16.22 -0.75 -10.23
CA ALA A 330 -17.43 -1.44 -10.65
C ALA A 330 -17.95 -2.45 -9.62
N LEU A 331 -17.06 -3.13 -8.89
CA LEU A 331 -17.46 -4.16 -7.93
C LEU A 331 -17.80 -3.61 -6.55
N ARG A 332 -17.37 -2.39 -6.21
CA ARG A 332 -17.70 -1.72 -4.94
C ARG A 332 -19.20 -1.58 -4.71
N THR A 333 -20.02 -1.47 -5.75
CA THR A 333 -21.49 -1.41 -5.61
C THR A 333 -22.08 -2.70 -5.03
N PHE A 334 -21.47 -3.86 -5.33
CA PHE A 334 -21.91 -5.16 -4.82
C PHE A 334 -21.29 -5.45 -3.45
N GLU A 335 -20.01 -5.13 -3.28
CA GLU A 335 -19.28 -5.25 -2.02
C GLU A 335 -19.95 -4.43 -0.90
N LYS A 336 -20.33 -3.18 -1.18
CA LYS A 336 -21.03 -2.30 -0.22
C LYS A 336 -22.53 -2.55 -0.13
N ARG A 337 -23.06 -3.53 -0.86
CA ARG A 337 -24.49 -3.87 -0.94
C ARG A 337 -25.41 -2.72 -1.37
N SER A 338 -24.88 -1.75 -2.13
CA SER A 338 -25.74 -0.79 -2.85
C SER A 338 -26.57 -1.49 -3.93
N THR A 339 -26.09 -2.64 -4.41
CA THR A 339 -26.85 -3.59 -5.22
C THR A 339 -26.71 -4.98 -4.63
N GLU A 340 -27.82 -5.55 -4.17
CA GLU A 340 -27.85 -6.91 -3.63
C GLU A 340 -28.14 -7.95 -4.71
N ILE A 341 -27.49 -9.11 -4.64
CA ILE A 341 -27.72 -10.22 -5.56
C ILE A 341 -28.52 -11.30 -4.84
N ASP A 342 -29.73 -11.60 -5.33
CA ASP A 342 -30.52 -12.72 -4.81
C ASP A 342 -30.08 -14.07 -5.38
N GLU A 343 -30.46 -15.14 -4.69
CA GLU A 343 -30.13 -16.53 -4.99
C GLU A 343 -30.42 -16.94 -6.45
N LYS A 344 -31.53 -16.46 -7.03
CA LYS A 344 -31.93 -16.83 -8.41
C LYS A 344 -30.97 -16.29 -9.45
N ARG A 345 -30.31 -15.16 -9.18
CA ARG A 345 -29.31 -14.56 -10.09
C ARG A 345 -27.88 -14.85 -9.68
N TRP A 346 -27.65 -15.39 -8.48
CA TRP A 346 -26.32 -15.63 -7.93
C TRP A 346 -25.44 -16.45 -8.89
N LEU A 347 -25.96 -17.56 -9.43
CA LEU A 347 -25.16 -18.46 -10.29
C LEU A 347 -24.53 -17.73 -11.49
N VAL A 348 -25.23 -16.78 -12.09
CA VAL A 348 -24.73 -15.99 -13.21
C VAL A 348 -23.75 -14.93 -12.72
N PHE A 349 -24.08 -14.23 -11.63
CA PHE A 349 -23.21 -13.23 -11.03
C PHE A 349 -21.88 -13.83 -10.58
N GLU A 350 -21.90 -14.94 -9.84
CA GLU A 350 -20.73 -15.69 -9.40
C GLU A 350 -19.85 -16.10 -10.57
N SER A 351 -20.45 -16.66 -11.63
CA SER A 351 -19.68 -17.08 -12.81
C SER A 351 -19.00 -15.90 -13.52
N LEU A 352 -19.58 -14.70 -13.46
CA LEU A 352 -18.98 -13.47 -13.99
C LEU A 352 -17.92 -12.89 -13.05
N LEU A 353 -18.13 -12.97 -11.73
CA LEU A 353 -17.16 -12.56 -10.72
C LEU A 353 -15.91 -13.46 -10.74
N LEU A 354 -16.08 -14.78 -10.84
CA LEU A 354 -14.99 -15.75 -10.98
C LEU A 354 -14.18 -15.52 -12.27
N LYS A 355 -14.84 -15.17 -13.39
CA LYS A 355 -14.13 -14.73 -14.60
C LYS A 355 -13.38 -13.42 -14.38
N SER A 356 -13.96 -12.50 -13.60
CA SER A 356 -13.34 -11.21 -13.32
C SER A 356 -12.04 -11.36 -12.53
N ILE A 357 -11.99 -12.24 -11.52
CA ILE A 357 -10.74 -12.48 -10.76
C ILE A 357 -9.66 -13.17 -11.60
N LEU A 358 -10.03 -13.96 -12.61
CA LEU A 358 -9.08 -14.55 -13.57
C LEU A 358 -8.52 -13.50 -14.55
N ILE A 359 -9.31 -12.49 -14.91
CA ILE A 359 -8.90 -11.42 -15.83
C ILE A 359 -8.09 -10.36 -15.10
N GLU A 360 -8.52 -10.00 -13.89
CA GLU A 360 -7.95 -8.92 -13.10
C GLU A 360 -7.79 -9.38 -11.64
N PRO A 361 -6.69 -10.06 -11.30
CA PRO A 361 -6.50 -10.57 -9.95
C PRO A 361 -6.38 -9.50 -8.86
N SER A 362 -6.13 -8.23 -9.20
CA SER A 362 -6.06 -7.13 -8.22
C SER A 362 -7.35 -6.92 -7.42
N ILE A 363 -8.48 -7.47 -7.89
CA ILE A 363 -9.76 -7.43 -7.16
C ILE A 363 -9.99 -8.62 -6.22
N LEU A 364 -9.02 -9.52 -6.01
CA LEU A 364 -9.19 -10.68 -5.12
C LEU A 364 -9.63 -10.28 -3.72
N GLU A 365 -9.09 -9.20 -3.16
CA GLU A 365 -9.53 -8.66 -1.88
C GLU A 365 -11.04 -8.30 -1.90
N ILE A 366 -11.51 -7.55 -2.91
CA ILE A 366 -12.91 -7.15 -3.04
C ILE A 366 -13.79 -8.39 -3.27
N ALA A 367 -13.36 -9.29 -4.15
CA ALA A 367 -14.08 -10.52 -4.45
C ALA A 367 -14.21 -11.41 -3.22
N SER A 368 -13.17 -11.55 -2.40
CA SER A 368 -13.20 -12.32 -1.15
C SER A 368 -14.25 -11.78 -0.17
N ARG A 369 -14.40 -10.46 -0.05
CA ARG A 369 -15.48 -9.84 0.76
C ARG A 369 -16.87 -10.10 0.18
N ILE A 370 -17.00 -10.07 -1.14
CA ILE A 370 -18.27 -10.42 -1.80
C ILE A 370 -18.60 -11.89 -1.55
N PHE A 371 -17.64 -12.81 -1.73
CA PHE A 371 -17.84 -14.23 -1.45
C PHE A 371 -18.23 -14.47 0.00
N GLU A 372 -17.57 -13.82 0.96
CA GLU A 372 -17.94 -13.93 2.38
C GLU A 372 -19.36 -13.42 2.64
N THR A 373 -19.72 -12.28 2.06
CA THR A 373 -21.05 -11.67 2.22
C THR A 373 -22.15 -12.59 1.72
N TYR A 374 -21.91 -13.30 0.61
CA TYR A 374 -22.85 -14.22 -0.02
C TYR A 374 -22.48 -15.69 0.22
N ARG A 375 -21.74 -16.00 1.29
CA ARG A 375 -21.14 -17.32 1.56
C ARG A 375 -22.10 -18.49 1.35
N ARG A 376 -23.38 -18.33 1.72
CA ARG A 376 -24.42 -19.36 1.59
C ARG A 376 -24.76 -19.75 0.15
N PHE A 377 -24.50 -18.87 -0.82
CA PHE A 377 -24.80 -19.11 -2.23
C PHE A 377 -23.57 -19.52 -3.03
N VAL A 378 -22.36 -19.33 -2.48
CA VAL A 378 -21.10 -19.62 -3.16
C VAL A 378 -20.98 -21.12 -3.46
N SER A 379 -20.77 -21.45 -4.73
CA SER A 379 -20.39 -22.79 -5.19
C SER A 379 -18.92 -23.04 -4.90
N THR A 380 -18.64 -23.90 -3.92
CA THR A 380 -17.28 -24.31 -3.54
C THR A 380 -16.53 -24.91 -4.73
N ASP A 381 -17.16 -25.78 -5.52
CA ASP A 381 -16.53 -26.44 -6.67
C ASP A 381 -16.02 -25.45 -7.72
N LYS A 382 -16.85 -24.44 -8.05
CA LYS A 382 -16.47 -23.40 -9.02
C LYS A 382 -15.39 -22.48 -8.46
N LEU A 383 -15.51 -22.13 -7.19
CA LEU A 383 -14.53 -21.28 -6.51
C LEU A 383 -13.17 -21.99 -6.48
N GLU A 384 -13.12 -23.21 -5.97
CA GLU A 384 -11.91 -24.04 -5.90
C GLU A 384 -11.29 -24.24 -7.28
N THR A 385 -12.09 -24.60 -8.30
CA THR A 385 -11.60 -24.73 -9.69
C THR A 385 -10.94 -23.44 -10.19
N THR A 386 -11.50 -22.28 -9.82
CA THR A 386 -10.97 -20.97 -10.23
C THR A 386 -9.70 -20.61 -9.46
N LEU A 387 -9.68 -20.83 -8.14
CA LEU A 387 -8.51 -20.58 -7.30
C LEU A 387 -7.34 -21.48 -7.69
N ARG A 388 -7.61 -22.74 -8.02
CA ARG A 388 -6.58 -23.66 -8.52
C ARG A 388 -5.91 -23.12 -9.79
N ARG A 389 -6.69 -22.62 -10.75
CA ARG A 389 -6.15 -22.00 -11.97
C ARG A 389 -5.34 -20.74 -11.68
N LEU A 390 -5.74 -19.94 -10.68
CA LEU A 390 -4.95 -18.80 -10.24
C LEU A 390 -3.61 -19.27 -9.67
N LEU A 391 -3.61 -20.24 -8.75
CA LEU A 391 -2.38 -20.78 -8.16
C LEU A 391 -1.46 -21.41 -9.22
N GLU A 392 -2.00 -22.19 -10.16
CA GLU A 392 -1.25 -22.79 -11.28
C GLU A 392 -0.48 -21.75 -12.08
N TYR A 393 -1.13 -20.62 -12.39
CA TYR A 393 -0.52 -19.57 -13.19
C TYR A 393 0.39 -18.67 -12.36
N HIS A 394 -0.06 -18.19 -11.20
CA HIS A 394 0.57 -17.12 -10.46
C HIS A 394 1.78 -17.56 -9.62
N SER A 395 1.79 -18.81 -9.13
CA SER A 395 2.94 -19.34 -8.39
C SER A 395 4.20 -19.44 -9.27
N ASP A 396 4.05 -19.71 -10.57
CA ASP A 396 5.19 -19.83 -11.50
C ASP A 396 5.88 -18.47 -11.80
N PHE A 397 5.27 -17.34 -11.43
CA PHE A 397 5.78 -15.98 -11.72
C PHE A 397 6.05 -15.13 -10.46
N ASN A 398 6.06 -15.73 -9.26
CA ASN A 398 6.23 -14.99 -8.00
C ASN A 398 5.22 -13.84 -7.85
N HIS A 399 3.97 -14.10 -8.21
CA HIS A 399 2.86 -13.17 -8.05
C HIS A 399 2.29 -13.25 -6.63
N HIS A 400 3.04 -12.72 -5.65
CA HIS A 400 2.79 -12.92 -4.21
C HIS A 400 1.36 -12.55 -3.78
N TYR A 401 0.81 -11.43 -4.27
CA TYR A 401 -0.56 -11.02 -3.93
C TYR A 401 -1.61 -12.05 -4.32
N GLU A 402 -1.56 -12.54 -5.55
CA GLU A 402 -2.53 -13.49 -6.08
C GLU A 402 -2.45 -14.82 -5.37
N THR A 403 -1.24 -15.34 -5.18
CA THR A 403 -1.00 -16.59 -4.46
C THR A 403 -1.50 -16.48 -3.02
N LEU A 404 -1.11 -15.42 -2.30
CA LEU A 404 -1.50 -15.22 -0.91
C LEU A 404 -3.01 -15.07 -0.73
N TRP A 405 -3.68 -14.28 -1.58
CA TRP A 405 -5.13 -14.11 -1.50
C TRP A 405 -5.89 -15.36 -1.92
N ALA A 406 -5.38 -16.14 -2.88
CA ALA A 406 -5.98 -17.44 -3.21
C ALA A 406 -5.90 -18.39 -2.01
N LEU A 407 -4.73 -18.55 -1.38
CA LEU A 407 -4.54 -19.37 -0.17
C LEU A 407 -5.42 -18.89 1.00
N TRP A 408 -5.58 -17.58 1.16
CA TRP A 408 -6.50 -17.01 2.14
C TRP A 408 -7.95 -17.43 1.86
N ILE A 409 -8.41 -17.39 0.60
CA ILE A 409 -9.77 -17.81 0.25
C ILE A 409 -9.94 -19.33 0.47
N TYR A 410 -8.91 -20.15 0.20
CA TYR A 410 -8.90 -21.58 0.56
C TYR A 410 -9.20 -21.75 2.06
N LYS A 411 -8.47 -21.03 2.92
CA LYS A 411 -8.70 -21.06 4.37
C LYS A 411 -10.12 -20.63 4.73
N GLN A 412 -10.60 -19.51 4.18
CA GLN A 412 -11.92 -18.97 4.48
C GLN A 412 -13.05 -19.94 4.16
N PHE A 413 -12.96 -20.61 3.01
CA PHE A 413 -13.99 -21.54 2.55
C PHE A 413 -13.74 -22.98 3.00
N LYS A 414 -12.67 -23.22 3.78
CA LYS A 414 -12.27 -24.55 4.27
C LYS A 414 -12.11 -25.54 3.11
N LEU A 415 -11.49 -25.07 2.03
CA LEU A 415 -11.18 -25.88 0.86
C LEU A 415 -9.85 -26.61 1.10
N GLU A 416 -9.72 -27.80 0.54
CA GLU A 416 -8.48 -28.60 0.64
C GLU A 416 -7.51 -28.19 -0.47
N LEU A 417 -6.31 -27.75 -0.09
CA LEU A 417 -5.24 -27.45 -1.03
C LEU A 417 -4.59 -28.77 -1.48
N SER A 418 -4.54 -29.00 -2.80
CA SER A 418 -3.89 -30.19 -3.35
C SER A 418 -2.38 -30.18 -3.10
N SER A 419 -1.84 -31.34 -2.73
CA SER A 419 -0.42 -31.59 -2.47
C SER A 419 0.49 -31.19 -3.63
N SER A 420 0.01 -31.19 -4.88
CA SER A 420 0.77 -30.76 -6.05
C SER A 420 1.15 -29.28 -6.06
N PHE A 421 0.47 -28.44 -5.27
CA PHE A 421 0.82 -27.02 -5.14
C PHE A 421 1.82 -26.74 -4.02
N VAL A 422 1.97 -27.67 -3.08
CA VAL A 422 2.80 -27.48 -1.90
C VAL A 422 4.24 -27.23 -2.31
N GLU A 423 4.81 -28.10 -3.15
CA GLU A 423 6.20 -27.98 -3.65
C GLU A 423 6.42 -26.63 -4.34
N LYS A 424 5.52 -26.23 -5.25
CA LYS A 424 5.60 -24.93 -5.94
C LYS A 424 5.59 -23.73 -4.99
N LEU A 425 4.85 -23.82 -3.87
CA LEU A 425 4.78 -22.74 -2.89
C LEU A 425 6.07 -22.65 -2.06
N ILE A 426 6.64 -23.79 -1.69
CA ILE A 426 7.91 -23.88 -0.99
C ILE A 426 9.03 -23.33 -1.89
N ASP A 427 9.09 -23.79 -3.14
CA ASP A 427 10.04 -23.35 -4.17
C ASP A 427 10.01 -21.83 -4.43
N SER A 428 8.85 -21.19 -4.24
CA SER A 428 8.69 -19.74 -4.46
C SER A 428 9.47 -18.89 -3.45
N ALA A 429 9.82 -19.45 -2.29
CA ALA A 429 10.41 -18.74 -1.14
C ALA A 429 9.61 -17.51 -0.67
N ASP A 430 8.34 -17.37 -1.06
CA ASP A 430 7.49 -16.26 -0.60
C ASP A 430 7.08 -16.46 0.86
N ASN A 431 7.69 -15.64 1.71
CA ASN A 431 7.47 -15.61 3.16
C ASN A 431 5.99 -15.59 3.55
N PHE A 432 5.17 -14.79 2.85
CA PHE A 432 3.76 -14.65 3.20
C PHE A 432 2.96 -15.88 2.82
N SER A 433 3.21 -16.42 1.61
CA SER A 433 2.52 -17.61 1.10
C SER A 433 2.92 -18.87 1.86
N ILE A 434 4.20 -19.05 2.21
CA ILE A 434 4.65 -20.19 3.03
C ILE A 434 4.07 -20.10 4.45
N LEU A 435 4.01 -18.91 5.04
CA LEU A 435 3.37 -18.76 6.36
C LEU A 435 1.87 -19.11 6.32
N MET A 436 1.18 -18.72 5.24
CA MET A 436 -0.22 -19.13 5.02
C MET A 436 -0.35 -20.64 4.78
N LEU A 437 0.59 -21.25 4.06
CA LEU A 437 0.63 -22.70 3.84
C LEU A 437 0.76 -23.47 5.15
N LEU A 438 1.66 -23.04 6.04
CA LEU A 438 1.80 -23.63 7.37
C LEU A 438 0.52 -23.47 8.22
N ASP A 439 -0.15 -22.32 8.11
CA ASP A 439 -1.43 -22.10 8.77
C ASP A 439 -2.54 -23.00 8.22
N LEU A 440 -2.61 -23.21 6.90
CA LEU A 440 -3.51 -24.17 6.27
C LEU A 440 -3.23 -25.60 6.76
N ASN A 441 -1.95 -26.00 6.85
CA ASN A 441 -1.54 -27.29 7.40
C ASN A 441 -2.05 -27.48 8.83
N ASN A 442 -1.85 -26.47 9.69
CA ASN A 442 -2.27 -26.50 11.08
C ASN A 442 -3.80 -26.61 11.24
N HIS A 443 -4.58 -26.19 10.24
CA HIS A 443 -6.04 -26.35 10.22
C HIS A 443 -6.52 -27.64 9.52
N GLY A 444 -5.60 -28.45 8.97
CA GLY A 444 -5.94 -29.65 8.22
C GLY A 444 -6.55 -29.37 6.85
N TYR A 445 -6.17 -28.25 6.21
CA TYR A 445 -6.69 -27.83 4.89
C TYR A 445 -5.71 -28.12 3.75
N ILE A 446 -4.82 -29.08 3.95
CA ILE A 446 -3.94 -29.63 2.92
C ILE A 446 -4.37 -31.08 2.71
N ALA A 447 -4.49 -31.49 1.45
CA ALA A 447 -4.85 -32.85 1.07
C ALA A 447 -3.80 -33.88 1.53
N ASP A 448 -4.11 -35.17 1.38
CA ASP A 448 -3.16 -36.28 1.60
C ASP A 448 -2.47 -36.27 2.98
N ASP A 449 -3.23 -36.00 4.04
CA ASP A 449 -2.77 -35.96 5.44
C ASP A 449 -1.80 -34.81 5.80
N GLY A 450 -1.71 -33.78 4.96
CA GLY A 450 -0.98 -32.55 5.27
C GLY A 450 0.44 -32.48 4.70
N LEU A 451 1.26 -31.57 5.25
CA LEU A 451 2.66 -31.45 4.86
C LEU A 451 3.47 -32.66 5.31
N THR A 452 4.28 -33.20 4.41
CA THR A 452 5.19 -34.30 4.73
C THR A 452 6.37 -33.84 5.57
N SER A 453 7.04 -34.78 6.25
CA SER A 453 8.28 -34.48 6.98
C SER A 453 9.36 -33.86 6.09
N ASP A 454 9.46 -34.31 4.83
CA ASP A 454 10.45 -33.80 3.88
C ASP A 454 10.14 -32.33 3.50
N GLN A 455 8.86 -32.01 3.27
CA GLN A 455 8.43 -30.63 3.00
C GLN A 455 8.63 -29.70 4.20
N LEU A 456 8.40 -30.18 5.42
CA LEU A 456 8.68 -29.41 6.63
C LEU A 456 10.17 -29.16 6.83
N GLU A 457 11.02 -30.14 6.49
CA GLU A 457 12.48 -29.98 6.53
C GLU A 457 12.96 -29.00 5.44
N GLU A 458 12.37 -29.03 4.24
CA GLU A 458 12.69 -28.07 3.17
C GLU A 458 12.34 -26.62 3.58
N ILE A 459 11.16 -26.40 4.18
CA ILE A 459 10.78 -25.09 4.73
C ILE A 459 11.76 -24.66 5.82
N LYS A 460 12.19 -25.58 6.68
CA LYS A 460 13.20 -25.31 7.71
C LYS A 460 14.55 -24.93 7.09
N ASP A 461 14.98 -25.63 6.05
CA ASP A 461 16.23 -25.33 5.35
C ASP A 461 16.19 -23.94 4.70
N LEU A 462 15.07 -23.57 4.06
CA LEU A 462 14.85 -22.21 3.54
C LEU A 462 14.98 -21.16 4.66
N ILE A 463 14.36 -21.42 5.80
CA ILE A 463 14.45 -20.57 7.00
C ILE A 463 15.87 -20.53 7.57
N GLU A 464 16.71 -21.54 7.38
CA GLU A 464 18.09 -21.50 7.89
C GLU A 464 19.08 -20.88 6.88
N LEU A 465 18.76 -20.89 5.59
CA LEU A 465 19.61 -20.39 4.49
C LEU A 465 19.47 -18.89 4.20
N GLU A 466 18.26 -18.33 4.20
CA GLU A 466 18.02 -16.97 3.66
C GLU A 466 18.48 -15.79 4.55
N GLY A 467 18.78 -16.03 5.83
CA GLY A 467 19.34 -14.99 6.72
C GLY A 467 18.32 -13.92 7.14
N PRO A 468 18.54 -12.60 6.95
CA PRO A 468 17.62 -11.57 7.46
C PRO A 468 16.39 -11.30 6.57
N THR A 469 16.29 -11.89 5.37
CA THR A 469 15.19 -11.64 4.41
C THR A 469 13.94 -12.48 4.65
N ASP A 470 14.02 -13.52 5.46
CA ASP A 470 12.90 -14.40 5.82
C ASP A 470 12.35 -14.14 7.24
N TRP A 471 12.64 -12.95 7.78
CA TRP A 471 12.41 -12.66 9.21
C TRP A 471 10.97 -12.91 9.65
N LEU A 472 9.98 -12.63 8.78
CA LEU A 472 8.56 -12.81 9.10
C LEU A 472 8.21 -14.28 9.22
N LEU A 473 8.65 -15.09 8.24
CA LEU A 473 8.41 -16.53 8.24
C LEU A 473 9.11 -17.18 9.42
N TYR A 474 10.40 -16.90 9.62
CA TYR A 474 11.14 -17.36 10.79
C TYR A 474 10.41 -17.00 12.09
N TYR A 475 10.09 -15.72 12.29
CA TYR A 475 9.55 -15.24 13.54
C TYR A 475 8.19 -15.86 13.86
N GLU A 476 7.26 -15.88 12.90
CA GLU A 476 5.93 -16.44 13.15
C GLU A 476 5.97 -17.97 13.24
N ALA A 477 6.61 -18.66 12.29
CA ALA A 477 6.59 -20.12 12.24
C ALA A 477 7.43 -20.78 13.34
N VAL A 478 8.57 -20.20 13.71
CA VAL A 478 9.53 -20.80 14.66
C VAL A 478 9.33 -20.26 16.08
N GLU A 479 9.36 -18.94 16.26
CA GLU A 479 9.36 -18.33 17.61
C GLU A 479 7.96 -18.25 18.23
N VAL A 480 6.95 -17.82 17.45
CA VAL A 480 5.61 -17.54 17.97
C VAL A 480 4.73 -18.79 17.93
N LYS A 481 4.54 -19.38 16.74
CA LYS A 481 3.59 -20.49 16.52
C LYS A 481 4.20 -21.86 16.77
N LYS A 482 5.52 -21.98 16.65
CA LYS A 482 6.27 -23.25 16.80
C LYS A 482 5.77 -24.34 15.84
N TRP A 483 5.39 -23.94 14.63
CA TRP A 483 5.05 -24.86 13.54
C TRP A 483 6.28 -25.53 12.94
N ILE A 484 7.43 -24.85 12.98
CA ILE A 484 8.72 -25.35 12.50
C ILE A 484 9.74 -25.33 13.64
N ALA A 485 10.53 -26.39 13.76
CA ALA A 485 11.62 -26.50 14.73
C ALA A 485 12.97 -26.19 14.05
N ALA A 486 13.30 -24.90 13.92
CA ALA A 486 14.56 -24.42 13.34
C ALA A 486 15.54 -23.91 14.41
N ALA A 487 16.81 -23.71 14.02
CA ALA A 487 17.81 -23.08 14.86
C ALA A 487 17.41 -21.66 15.28
N LYS A 488 17.67 -21.30 16.55
CA LYS A 488 17.35 -19.96 17.07
C LYS A 488 18.24 -18.89 16.44
N ARG A 489 17.61 -17.78 16.03
CA ARG A 489 18.26 -16.57 15.54
C ARG A 489 18.21 -15.49 16.63
N PRO A 490 19.35 -14.87 16.98
CA PRO A 490 19.39 -13.85 18.02
C PRO A 490 18.63 -12.59 17.59
N GLY A 491 17.92 -11.97 18.55
CA GLY A 491 17.29 -10.66 18.38
C GLY A 491 15.77 -10.71 18.23
N TYR A 492 15.21 -11.89 17.94
CA TYR A 492 13.77 -12.10 17.80
C TYR A 492 13.07 -12.41 19.13
N GLU A 493 13.82 -12.90 20.12
CA GLU A 493 13.29 -13.29 21.44
C GLU A 493 12.69 -12.09 22.18
N SER A 494 13.27 -10.90 21.97
CA SER A 494 12.76 -9.65 22.54
C SER A 494 11.32 -9.35 22.10
N LEU A 495 10.98 -9.68 20.85
CA LEU A 495 9.65 -9.46 20.30
C LEU A 495 8.66 -10.51 20.82
N SER A 496 9.04 -11.79 20.81
CA SER A 496 8.17 -12.88 21.27
C SER A 496 7.89 -12.80 22.78
N VAL A 497 8.89 -12.47 23.61
CA VAL A 497 8.72 -12.23 25.06
C VAL A 497 7.81 -11.02 25.33
N ALA A 498 7.84 -9.99 24.50
CA ALA A 498 6.92 -8.85 24.60
C ALA A 498 5.47 -9.22 24.26
N GLY A 499 5.22 -10.41 23.68
CA GLY A 499 3.90 -10.86 23.22
C GLY A 499 3.50 -10.23 21.89
N ILE A 500 4.47 -10.03 20.99
CA ILE A 500 4.22 -9.51 19.65
C ILE A 500 3.96 -10.68 18.69
N THR A 501 3.06 -10.46 17.75
CA THR A 501 2.79 -11.35 16.61
C THR A 501 2.27 -10.51 15.45
N PHE A 502 2.72 -10.88 14.27
CA PHE A 502 2.35 -10.33 12.99
C PHE A 502 1.29 -11.17 12.25
N PHE A 503 0.88 -12.31 12.83
CA PHE A 503 -0.03 -13.27 12.21
C PHE A 503 -1.11 -13.82 13.17
N ASP A 504 -2.38 -13.60 12.82
CA ASP A 504 -3.55 -14.11 13.52
C ASP A 504 -4.25 -15.22 12.73
N SER A 505 -4.02 -16.47 13.15
CA SER A 505 -4.66 -17.67 12.61
C SER A 505 -6.18 -17.67 12.76
N ASN A 506 -6.76 -16.88 13.68
CA ASN A 506 -8.20 -16.82 13.89
C ASN A 506 -8.86 -15.63 13.18
N ALA A 507 -8.10 -14.84 12.42
CA ALA A 507 -8.63 -13.70 11.71
C ALA A 507 -9.74 -14.12 10.74
N ALA A 508 -10.75 -13.25 10.61
CA ALA A 508 -11.82 -13.38 9.64
C ALA A 508 -11.90 -12.12 8.80
N ILE A 509 -12.38 -12.26 7.57
CA ILE A 509 -12.68 -11.10 6.75
C ILE A 509 -13.96 -10.45 7.25
N LYS A 510 -13.91 -9.13 7.39
CA LYS A 510 -15.08 -8.35 7.77
C LYS A 510 -15.88 -8.03 6.51
N THR A 511 -17.19 -8.14 6.59
CA THR A 511 -18.15 -7.82 5.52
C THR A 511 -18.96 -6.59 5.89
N PHE A 512 -19.53 -5.91 4.89
CA PHE A 512 -20.44 -4.80 5.12
C PHE A 512 -21.74 -5.28 5.76
N ASP A 513 -21.79 -5.19 7.09
CA ASP A 513 -23.04 -5.15 7.85
C ASP A 513 -23.67 -3.76 7.67
N ILE A 514 -24.90 -3.70 7.20
CA ILE A 514 -25.75 -2.50 7.26
C ILE A 514 -26.89 -2.85 8.23
N PRO A 515 -27.28 -1.92 9.13
CA PRO A 515 -28.35 -2.14 10.09
C PRO A 515 -29.56 -2.77 9.40
N ARG A 516 -30.11 -3.82 10.01
CA ARG A 516 -31.49 -4.21 9.74
C ARG A 516 -32.30 -2.95 10.01
N ASN A 517 -32.81 -2.30 8.96
CA ASN A 517 -33.93 -1.39 9.14
C ASN A 517 -35.04 -2.27 9.72
N GLU A 518 -35.36 -2.03 11.00
CA GLU A 518 -36.57 -2.54 11.64
C GLU A 518 -37.81 -2.06 10.91
#